data_AF-A0A1S9DF46-F1
#
_entry.id   AF-A0A1S9DF46-F1
#
_cell.length_a   1.000
_cell.length_b   1.000
_cell.length_c   1.000
_cell.angle_alpha   90.00
_cell.angle_beta   90.00
_cell.angle_gamma   90.00
#
_symmetry.space_group_name_H-M   'P 1'
#
loop_
_entity.id
_entity.type
_entity.pdbx_description
1 polymer ?
#
loop_
_entity_poly.entity_id
_entity_poly.type
_entity_poly.pdbx_seq_one_letter_code
_entity_poly.pdbx_strand_id
1 'polypeptide(L)'
;MPVTFKVAKHEAEKWWAQKATTPGEFLERTSPRDYRRSKRIVQSSFEKLPFYDMHDLQDRHITPSENGLVRAIFSAYSSHYNLVLRPEDVWFSILSQLGFYVNAHAEELRSYFVSHEGQKELTVKSAIRDFGALAMAMTEQIQENVKDPELREWIMPAFSTTTTSDKIVSAI
;
A
#
# COMPACT_ATOMS: atom_id res chain seq x y z
N MET A 1 -6.96 12.58 -9.76
CA MET A 1 -6.40 12.59 -11.13
C MET A 1 -4.90 12.43 -11.04
N PRO A 2 -4.28 11.47 -11.76
CA PRO A 2 -2.83 11.32 -11.79
C PRO A 2 -2.18 12.57 -12.41
N VAL A 3 -0.99 12.93 -11.92
CA VAL A 3 -0.21 14.04 -12.48
C VAL A 3 0.97 13.47 -13.27
N THR A 4 1.11 13.89 -14.51
CA THR A 4 2.21 13.49 -15.40
C THR A 4 3.20 14.63 -15.52
N PHE A 5 4.47 14.34 -15.28
CA PHE A 5 5.56 15.31 -15.46
C PHE A 5 6.47 14.87 -16.61
N LYS A 6 6.67 15.77 -17.58
CA LYS A 6 7.69 15.59 -18.61
C LYS A 6 9.03 16.09 -18.06
N VAL A 7 9.93 15.17 -17.76
CA VAL A 7 11.22 15.48 -17.09
C VAL A 7 12.25 16.07 -18.05
N ALA A 8 12.22 15.67 -19.34
CA ALA A 8 13.20 16.07 -20.34
C ALA A 8 12.57 16.62 -21.62
N LYS A 9 13.33 17.39 -22.40
CA LYS A 9 12.88 17.93 -23.70
C LYS A 9 12.84 16.88 -24.82
N HIS A 10 13.55 15.76 -24.66
CA HIS A 10 13.56 14.64 -25.59
C HIS A 10 12.52 13.57 -25.21
N GLU A 11 12.36 12.57 -26.08
CA GLU A 11 11.52 11.40 -25.80
C GLU A 11 12.07 10.59 -24.62
N ALA A 12 11.16 9.97 -23.86
CA ALA A 12 11.53 9.18 -22.70
C ALA A 12 12.26 7.90 -23.12
N GLU A 13 13.30 7.53 -22.37
CA GLU A 13 14.01 6.28 -22.59
C GLU A 13 13.12 5.06 -22.29
N LYS A 14 13.46 3.91 -22.89
CA LYS A 14 12.76 2.65 -22.60
C LYS A 14 13.18 2.11 -21.22
N TRP A 15 12.21 1.66 -20.44
CA TRP A 15 12.48 1.00 -19.15
C TRP A 15 13.21 -0.35 -19.37
N TRP A 16 14.33 -0.55 -18.69
CA TRP A 16 15.24 -1.68 -18.92
C TRP A 16 15.10 -2.82 -17.90
N ALA A 17 14.59 -2.55 -16.70
CA ALA A 17 14.58 -3.54 -15.63
C ALA A 17 13.50 -4.62 -15.85
N GLN A 18 13.79 -5.84 -15.39
CA GLN A 18 12.94 -7.00 -15.61
C GLN A 18 11.65 -6.92 -14.78
N LYS A 19 10.50 -7.25 -15.41
CA LYS A 19 9.23 -7.38 -14.69
C LYS A 19 9.24 -8.61 -13.78
N ALA A 20 8.43 -8.59 -12.73
CA ALA A 20 8.09 -9.78 -11.96
C ALA A 20 6.89 -10.49 -12.60
N THR A 21 6.86 -11.81 -12.50
CA THR A 21 5.81 -12.65 -13.09
C THR A 21 4.87 -13.27 -12.06
N THR A 22 5.33 -13.40 -10.82
CA THR A 22 4.54 -13.96 -9.72
C THR A 22 4.63 -13.08 -8.47
N PRO A 23 3.63 -13.10 -7.58
CA PRO A 23 3.70 -12.37 -6.31
C PRO A 23 4.88 -12.80 -5.43
N GLY A 24 5.26 -14.08 -5.48
CA GLY A 24 6.40 -14.62 -4.73
C GLY A 24 7.72 -14.01 -5.21
N GLU A 25 7.94 -14.01 -6.53
CA GLU A 25 9.10 -13.37 -7.15
C GLU A 25 9.12 -11.87 -6.87
N PHE A 26 7.94 -11.22 -6.89
CA PHE A 26 7.82 -9.81 -6.57
C PHE A 26 8.31 -9.54 -5.14
N LEU A 27 7.82 -10.29 -4.15
CA LEU A 27 8.22 -10.14 -2.75
C LEU A 27 9.71 -10.47 -2.53
N GLU A 28 10.22 -11.52 -3.17
CA GLU A 28 11.63 -11.90 -3.07
C GLU A 28 12.55 -10.77 -3.55
N ARG A 29 12.18 -10.11 -4.66
CA ARG A 29 12.97 -9.03 -5.25
C ARG A 29 12.77 -7.68 -4.58
N THR A 30 11.64 -7.44 -3.89
CA THR A 30 11.43 -6.21 -3.11
C THR A 30 11.94 -6.30 -1.67
N SER A 31 11.80 -7.45 -1.01
CA SER A 31 12.31 -7.69 0.33
C SER A 31 12.79 -9.14 0.47
N PRO A 32 14.04 -9.44 0.06
CA PRO A 32 14.61 -10.79 0.17
C PRO A 32 14.67 -11.30 1.62
N ARG A 33 14.74 -10.38 2.59
CA ARG A 33 14.71 -10.71 4.02
C ARG A 33 13.34 -11.20 4.45
N ASP A 34 12.28 -10.49 4.09
CA ASP A 34 10.93 -10.84 4.52
C ASP A 34 10.40 -12.05 3.76
N TYR A 35 10.78 -12.20 2.48
CA TYR A 35 10.50 -13.41 1.71
C TYR A 35 11.03 -14.66 2.41
N ARG A 36 12.31 -14.67 2.83
CA ARG A 36 12.93 -15.81 3.52
C ARG A 36 12.32 -16.09 4.90
N ARG A 37 11.74 -15.07 5.55
CA ARG A 37 11.08 -15.21 6.86
C ARG A 37 9.61 -15.60 6.74
N SER A 38 9.03 -15.49 5.55
CA SER A 38 7.64 -15.79 5.27
C SER A 38 7.47 -17.24 4.82
N LYS A 39 6.50 -17.96 5.39
CA LYS A 39 6.20 -19.34 4.98
C LYS A 39 5.41 -19.41 3.67
N ARG A 40 4.56 -18.40 3.42
CA ARG A 40 3.71 -18.29 2.23
C ARG A 40 3.14 -16.88 2.12
N ILE A 41 2.73 -16.51 0.92
CA ILE A 41 1.86 -15.36 0.68
C ILE A 41 0.42 -15.78 0.99
N VAL A 42 -0.27 -14.97 1.78
CA VAL A 42 -1.64 -15.26 2.22
C VAL A 42 -2.67 -14.74 1.22
N GLN A 43 -2.43 -13.55 0.68
CA GLN A 43 -3.22 -12.88 -0.34
C GLN A 43 -2.32 -11.84 -1.02
N SER A 44 -2.56 -11.57 -2.30
CA SER A 44 -1.82 -10.56 -3.05
C SER A 44 -2.76 -9.73 -3.91
N SER A 45 -2.52 -8.43 -3.98
CA SER A 45 -3.22 -7.52 -4.91
C SER A 45 -2.93 -7.83 -6.38
N PHE A 46 -1.92 -8.67 -6.65
CA PHE A 46 -1.50 -9.08 -7.99
C PHE A 46 -2.04 -10.48 -8.40
N GLU A 47 -2.83 -11.12 -7.55
CA GLU A 47 -3.49 -12.40 -7.87
C GLU A 47 -4.60 -12.22 -8.91
N LYS A 48 -4.88 -13.29 -9.68
CA LYS A 48 -5.97 -13.29 -10.67
C LYS A 48 -7.30 -13.17 -9.92
N LEU A 49 -8.00 -12.05 -10.09
CA LEU A 49 -9.38 -11.95 -9.64
C LEU A 49 -10.27 -12.81 -10.55
N PRO A 50 -11.11 -13.70 -10.02
CA PRO A 50 -11.88 -14.66 -10.83
C PRO A 50 -12.88 -14.01 -11.80
N PHE A 51 -13.17 -12.72 -11.63
CA PHE A 51 -14.13 -11.97 -12.44
C PHE A 51 -13.50 -11.02 -13.47
N TYR A 52 -12.17 -10.83 -13.44
CA TYR A 52 -11.45 -10.02 -14.42
C TYR A 52 -10.30 -10.87 -14.96
N ASP A 53 -10.25 -11.06 -16.28
CA ASP A 53 -9.15 -11.80 -16.94
C ASP A 53 -7.80 -11.08 -16.91
N MET A 54 -7.69 -9.96 -16.17
CA MET A 54 -6.48 -9.18 -16.04
C MET A 54 -5.58 -9.77 -14.96
N HIS A 55 -4.36 -10.11 -15.33
CA HIS A 55 -3.31 -10.53 -14.43
C HIS A 55 -2.21 -9.47 -14.43
N ASP A 56 -2.24 -8.54 -13.47
CA ASP A 56 -1.39 -7.33 -13.46
C ASP A 56 0.10 -7.61 -13.70
N LEU A 57 0.67 -8.68 -13.13
CA LEU A 57 2.08 -9.04 -13.33
C LEU A 57 2.38 -9.63 -14.72
N GLN A 58 1.38 -10.17 -15.41
CA GLN A 58 1.53 -10.67 -16.78
C GLN A 58 1.24 -9.58 -17.81
N ASP A 59 0.16 -8.84 -17.63
CA ASP A 59 -0.36 -7.87 -18.59
C ASP A 59 0.36 -6.52 -18.52
N ARG A 60 0.94 -6.19 -17.36
CA ARG A 60 1.66 -4.93 -17.14
C ARG A 60 3.12 -5.18 -16.82
N HIS A 61 3.97 -4.21 -17.17
CA HIS A 61 5.39 -4.26 -16.84
C HIS A 61 5.63 -3.71 -15.43
N ILE A 62 5.49 -4.56 -14.42
CA ILE A 62 5.70 -4.18 -13.02
C ILE A 62 7.07 -4.68 -12.56
N THR A 63 7.95 -3.75 -12.22
CA THR A 63 9.31 -4.07 -11.72
C THR A 63 9.34 -3.98 -10.20
N PRO A 64 9.74 -5.05 -9.48
CA PRO A 64 9.97 -5.01 -8.05
C PRO A 64 11.10 -4.03 -7.69
N SER A 65 10.90 -3.23 -6.65
CA SER A 65 11.93 -2.34 -6.14
C SER A 65 11.77 -2.10 -4.64
N GLU A 66 12.87 -2.15 -3.90
CA GLU A 66 12.93 -1.62 -2.53
C GLU A 66 12.66 -0.11 -2.53
N ASN A 67 11.89 0.40 -1.57
CA ASN A 67 11.57 1.84 -1.51
C ASN A 67 10.99 2.37 -2.83
N GLY A 68 9.96 1.67 -3.35
CA GLY A 68 9.44 1.84 -4.71
C GLY A 68 9.18 3.28 -5.14
N LEU A 69 8.56 4.11 -4.30
CA LEU A 69 8.30 5.52 -4.64
C LEU A 69 9.59 6.31 -4.87
N VAL A 70 10.53 6.26 -3.92
CA VAL A 70 11.77 7.03 -3.98
C VAL A 70 12.63 6.58 -5.16
N ARG A 71 12.74 5.26 -5.38
CA ARG A 71 13.51 4.71 -6.51
C ARG A 71 12.86 5.04 -7.86
N ALA A 72 11.52 5.06 -7.94
CA ALA A 72 10.83 5.45 -9.16
C ALA A 72 11.10 6.93 -9.51
N ILE A 73 11.00 7.84 -8.53
CA ILE A 73 11.33 9.26 -8.72
C ILE A 73 12.80 9.42 -9.13
N PHE A 74 13.72 8.77 -8.41
CA PHE A 74 15.15 8.85 -8.69
C PHE A 74 15.48 8.34 -10.10
N SER A 75 14.89 7.22 -10.52
CA SER A 75 15.11 6.65 -11.84
C SER A 75 14.51 7.52 -12.94
N ALA A 76 13.32 8.08 -12.72
CA ALA A 76 12.70 9.00 -13.67
C ALA A 76 13.52 10.27 -13.86
N TYR A 77 14.08 10.81 -12.78
CA TYR A 77 15.00 11.93 -12.86
C TYR A 77 16.31 11.58 -13.59
N SER A 78 16.98 10.50 -13.17
CA SER A 78 18.33 10.15 -13.63
C SER A 78 18.37 9.63 -15.07
N SER A 79 17.31 8.96 -15.50
CA SER A 79 17.20 8.32 -16.82
C SER A 79 16.11 8.95 -17.69
N HIS A 80 15.64 10.15 -17.31
CA HIS A 80 14.68 10.94 -18.09
C HIS A 80 13.38 10.19 -18.46
N TYR A 81 12.90 9.32 -17.57
CA TYR A 81 11.60 8.66 -17.78
C TYR A 81 10.46 9.63 -17.49
N ASN A 82 9.32 9.39 -18.15
CA ASN A 82 8.08 10.03 -17.73
C ASN A 82 7.64 9.47 -16.39
N LEU A 83 7.29 10.35 -15.46
CA LEU A 83 6.78 9.98 -14.15
C LEU A 83 5.30 10.34 -14.05
N VAL A 84 4.49 9.36 -13.67
CA VAL A 84 3.09 9.55 -13.32
C VAL A 84 2.93 9.16 -11.86
N LEU A 85 2.45 10.11 -11.05
CA LEU A 85 2.13 9.87 -9.65
C LEU A 85 0.62 9.93 -9.45
N ARG A 86 0.07 8.92 -8.80
CA ARG A 86 -1.29 8.95 -8.29
C ARG A 86 -1.30 9.60 -6.90
N PRO A 87 -2.42 10.23 -6.50
CA PRO A 87 -2.59 10.73 -5.13
C PRO A 87 -2.28 9.68 -4.05
N GLU A 88 -2.67 8.42 -4.29
CA GLU A 88 -2.45 7.30 -3.37
C GLU A 88 -0.96 7.03 -3.12
N ASP A 89 -0.10 7.16 -4.14
CA ASP A 89 1.33 6.87 -4.03
C ASP A 89 2.01 7.83 -3.03
N VAL A 90 1.56 9.09 -3.00
CA VAL A 90 2.03 10.11 -2.06
C VAL A 90 1.36 9.92 -0.69
N TRP A 91 0.06 9.67 -0.66
CA TRP A 91 -0.70 9.51 0.57
C TRP A 91 -0.21 8.33 1.41
N PHE A 92 0.00 7.16 0.80
CA PHE A 92 0.54 6.00 1.51
C PHE A 92 1.95 6.21 2.02
N SER A 93 2.75 7.02 1.34
CA SER A 93 4.10 7.36 1.81
C SER A 93 4.06 8.23 3.07
N ILE A 94 3.12 9.17 3.15
CA ILE A 94 2.87 9.97 4.35
C ILE A 94 2.37 9.07 5.48
N LEU A 95 1.34 8.25 5.22
CA LEU A 95 0.75 7.36 6.21
C LEU A 95 1.75 6.34 6.76
N SER A 96 2.64 5.80 5.91
CA SER A 96 3.68 4.86 6.35
C SER A 96 4.61 5.50 7.38
N GLN A 97 5.07 6.73 7.13
CA GLN A 97 5.94 7.45 8.06
C GLN A 97 5.21 7.88 9.33
N LEU A 98 3.97 8.36 9.19
CA LEU A 98 3.13 8.69 10.35
C LEU A 98 2.90 7.45 11.22
N GLY A 99 2.61 6.30 10.61
CA GLY A 99 2.41 5.03 11.31
C GLY A 99 3.66 4.61 12.08
N PHE A 100 4.87 4.73 11.50
CA PHE A 100 6.10 4.47 12.24
C PHE A 100 6.30 5.41 13.43
N TYR A 101 6.00 6.70 13.25
CA TYR A 101 6.10 7.67 14.32
C TYR A 101 5.11 7.37 15.45
N VAL A 102 3.83 7.14 15.13
CA VAL A 102 2.80 6.79 16.11
C VAL A 102 3.16 5.50 16.86
N ASN A 103 3.66 4.48 16.16
CA ASN A 103 4.07 3.23 16.80
C ASN A 103 5.27 3.40 17.75
N ALA A 104 6.24 4.25 17.39
CA ALA A 104 7.39 4.53 18.24
C ALA A 104 7.03 5.38 19.48
N HIS A 105 5.97 6.21 19.38
CA HIS A 105 5.51 7.13 20.42
C HIS A 105 4.10 6.78 20.94
N ALA A 106 3.74 5.48 20.95
CA ALA A 106 2.37 5.05 21.16
C ALA A 106 1.78 5.49 22.52
N GLU A 107 2.57 5.45 23.59
CA GLU A 107 2.14 5.87 24.94
C GLU A 107 1.96 7.38 25.05
N GLU A 108 2.89 8.15 24.48
CA GLU A 108 2.87 9.61 24.47
C GLU A 108 1.65 10.14 23.71
N LEU A 109 1.34 9.49 22.58
CA LEU A 109 0.27 9.92 21.68
C LEU A 109 -1.08 9.26 21.99
N ARG A 110 -1.14 8.28 22.89
CA ARG A 110 -2.36 7.49 23.18
C ARG A 110 -3.57 8.37 23.41
N SER A 111 -3.42 9.39 24.26
CA SER A 111 -4.51 10.25 24.69
C SER A 111 -5.14 11.05 23.55
N TYR A 112 -4.47 11.18 22.40
CA TYR A 112 -5.06 11.78 21.20
C TYR A 112 -5.96 10.82 20.43
N PHE A 113 -5.64 9.52 20.44
CA PHE A 113 -6.34 8.53 19.62
C PHE A 113 -7.43 7.75 20.36
N VAL A 114 -7.20 7.36 21.62
CA VAL A 114 -8.10 6.46 22.36
C VAL A 114 -8.33 6.92 23.80
N SER A 115 -9.46 6.53 24.37
CA SER A 115 -9.88 6.91 25.74
C SER A 115 -9.51 5.89 26.82
N HIS A 116 -9.06 4.69 26.43
CA HIS A 116 -8.69 3.64 27.37
C HIS A 116 -7.18 3.68 27.66
N GLU A 117 -6.79 3.18 28.83
CA GLU A 117 -5.38 2.94 29.15
C GLU A 117 -4.92 1.60 28.58
N GLY A 118 -3.62 1.48 28.32
CA GLY A 118 -3.03 0.25 27.77
C GLY A 118 -3.59 -0.14 26.41
N GLN A 119 -3.83 -1.44 26.22
CA GLN A 119 -4.30 -2.04 24.98
C GLN A 119 -5.70 -2.63 25.14
N LYS A 120 -6.55 -2.45 24.13
CA LYS A 120 -7.87 -3.07 24.02
C LYS A 120 -7.86 -4.07 22.88
N GLU A 121 -8.26 -5.31 23.15
CA GLU A 121 -8.37 -6.33 22.11
C GLU A 121 -9.64 -6.12 21.27
N LEU A 122 -9.48 -6.15 19.95
CA LEU A 122 -10.56 -6.12 18.97
C LEU A 122 -10.61 -7.46 18.25
N THR A 123 -11.82 -7.95 17.95
CA THR A 123 -12.02 -9.26 17.32
C THR A 123 -12.96 -9.14 16.13
N VAL A 124 -12.47 -9.53 14.95
CA VAL A 124 -13.28 -9.68 13.75
C VAL A 124 -13.36 -11.17 13.40
N LYS A 125 -14.57 -11.66 13.13
CA LYS A 125 -14.81 -13.06 12.73
C LYS A 125 -15.28 -13.09 11.27
N SER A 126 -14.72 -14.00 10.48
CA SER A 126 -15.20 -14.29 9.13
C SER A 126 -15.25 -15.79 8.92
N ALA A 127 -16.29 -16.25 8.21
CA ALA A 127 -16.41 -17.63 7.75
C ALA A 127 -15.55 -17.90 6.51
N ILE A 128 -15.16 -16.83 5.79
CA ILE A 128 -14.41 -16.90 4.53
C ILE A 128 -12.99 -16.39 4.77
N ARG A 129 -12.01 -17.06 4.15
CA ARG A 129 -10.60 -16.67 4.21
C ARG A 129 -10.30 -15.53 3.22
N ASP A 130 -10.92 -14.37 3.44
CA ASP A 130 -10.62 -13.12 2.75
C ASP A 130 -10.00 -12.15 3.76
N PHE A 131 -8.68 -11.97 3.67
CA PHE A 131 -7.95 -11.13 4.60
C PHE A 131 -8.11 -9.65 4.28
N GLY A 132 -8.40 -9.30 3.02
CA GLY A 132 -8.73 -7.92 2.65
C GLY A 132 -10.04 -7.48 3.28
N ALA A 133 -11.07 -8.33 3.24
CA ALA A 133 -12.34 -8.07 3.93
C ALA A 133 -12.17 -8.00 5.46
N LEU A 134 -11.35 -8.88 6.04
CA LEU A 134 -11.04 -8.83 7.47
C LEU A 134 -10.32 -7.54 7.88
N ALA A 135 -9.36 -7.07 7.07
CA ALA A 135 -8.67 -5.80 7.32
C ALA A 135 -9.66 -4.63 7.30
N MET A 136 -10.54 -4.59 6.29
CA MET A 136 -11.59 -3.56 6.21
C MET A 136 -12.52 -3.58 7.43
N ALA A 137 -13.00 -4.75 7.85
CA ALA A 137 -13.83 -4.88 9.05
C ALA A 137 -13.08 -4.50 10.34
N MET A 138 -11.76 -4.72 10.39
CA MET A 138 -10.94 -4.25 11.51
C MET A 138 -10.92 -2.71 11.58
N THR A 139 -10.90 -2.00 10.44
CA THR A 139 -10.97 -0.53 10.44
C THR A 139 -12.27 0.00 11.03
N GLU A 140 -13.38 -0.72 10.84
CA GLU A 140 -14.68 -0.34 11.41
C GLU A 140 -14.67 -0.52 12.94
N GLN A 141 -14.11 -1.63 13.42
CA GLN A 141 -13.90 -1.84 14.85
C GLN A 141 -12.96 -0.78 15.46
N ILE A 142 -11.92 -0.37 14.75
CA ILE A 142 -11.05 0.72 15.21
C ILE A 142 -11.83 2.02 15.31
N GLN A 143 -12.65 2.36 14.31
CA GLN A 143 -13.47 3.58 14.29
C GLN A 143 -14.40 3.68 15.51
N GLU A 144 -14.99 2.57 15.94
CA GLU A 144 -15.85 2.50 17.14
C GLU A 144 -15.08 2.75 18.46
N ASN A 145 -13.76 2.66 18.44
CA ASN A 145 -12.90 2.67 19.63
C ASN A 145 -11.91 3.84 19.70
N VAL A 146 -11.84 4.66 18.65
CA VAL A 146 -11.06 5.90 18.64
C VAL A 146 -11.91 7.10 19.07
N LYS A 147 -11.26 8.16 19.53
CA LYS A 147 -11.94 9.38 20.00
C LYS A 147 -12.58 10.16 18.86
N ASP A 148 -11.87 10.25 17.74
CA ASP A 148 -12.31 11.00 16.57
C ASP A 148 -12.99 10.05 15.57
N PRO A 149 -14.31 10.14 15.38
CA PRO A 149 -15.03 9.29 14.43
C PRO A 149 -14.62 9.56 12.97
N GLU A 150 -14.07 10.72 12.65
CA GLU A 150 -13.63 11.10 11.30
C GLU A 150 -12.22 10.57 10.98
N LEU A 151 -11.48 10.06 11.98
CA LEU A 151 -10.11 9.58 11.79
C LEU A 151 -10.01 8.52 10.69
N ARG A 152 -10.96 7.59 10.64
CA ARG A 152 -11.00 6.56 9.59
C ARG A 152 -11.20 7.20 8.21
N GLU A 153 -12.11 8.15 8.08
CA GLU A 153 -12.38 8.82 6.80
C GLU A 153 -11.17 9.62 6.32
N TRP A 154 -10.39 10.19 7.26
CA TRP A 154 -9.16 10.88 6.94
C TRP A 154 -8.05 9.94 6.48
N ILE A 155 -7.86 8.80 7.15
CA ILE A 155 -6.81 7.82 6.79
C ILE A 155 -7.14 7.12 5.47
N MET A 156 -8.38 6.65 5.32
CA MET A 156 -8.78 5.83 4.18
C MET A 156 -8.82 6.68 2.90
N PRO A 157 -8.14 6.27 1.81
CA PRO A 157 -8.14 7.04 0.58
C PRO A 157 -9.54 7.10 -0.05
N ALA A 158 -9.90 8.30 -0.53
CA ALA A 158 -11.17 8.57 -1.21
C ALA A 158 -10.96 9.45 -2.47
N PHE A 159 -9.83 9.30 -3.14
CA PHE A 159 -9.54 10.03 -4.38
C PHE A 159 -10.29 9.42 -5.57
N SER A 160 -10.41 10.18 -6.66
CA SER A 160 -11.04 9.69 -7.90
C SER A 160 -10.30 8.53 -8.58
N THR A 161 -9.09 8.22 -8.16
CA THR A 161 -8.24 7.13 -8.65
C THR A 161 -8.19 5.91 -7.72
N THR A 162 -8.88 5.98 -6.57
CA THR A 162 -8.76 4.99 -5.52
C THR A 162 -9.45 3.70 -5.92
N THR A 163 -8.71 2.60 -5.88
CA THR A 163 -9.23 1.25 -6.14
C THR A 163 -9.59 0.50 -4.86
N THR A 164 -10.29 -0.63 -4.98
CA THR A 164 -10.53 -1.54 -3.86
C THR A 164 -9.22 -2.02 -3.21
N SER A 165 -8.20 -2.32 -4.03
CA SER A 165 -6.88 -2.70 -3.53
C SER A 165 -6.22 -1.58 -2.74
N ASP A 166 -6.34 -0.32 -3.19
CA ASP A 166 -5.81 0.83 -2.45
C ASP A 166 -6.49 0.97 -1.08
N LYS A 167 -7.82 0.76 -0.99
CA LYS A 167 -8.54 0.75 0.30
C LYS A 167 -8.08 -0.37 1.22
N ILE A 168 -7.90 -1.58 0.69
CA ILE A 168 -7.43 -2.72 1.48
C ILE A 168 -6.00 -2.48 1.98
N VAL A 169 -5.11 -1.94 1.14
CA VAL A 169 -3.73 -1.60 1.52
C VAL A 169 -3.73 -0.55 2.64
N SER A 170 -4.62 0.44 2.57
CA SER A 170 -4.75 1.45 3.64
C SER A 170 -5.28 0.90 4.97
N ALA A 171 -5.94 -0.25 4.95
CA ALA A 171 -6.54 -0.88 6.12
C ALA A 171 -5.55 -1.78 6.90
N ILE A 172 -4.33 -1.94 6.40
CA ILE A 172 -3.26 -2.76 6.97
C ILE A 172 -2.22 -1.85 7.65
#